data_AF-A0A7Z9PQS3-F1
#
_entry.id   AF-A0A7Z9PQS3-F1
#
_cell.length_a   1.000
_cell.length_b   1.000
_cell.length_c   1.000
_cell.angle_alpha   90.00
_cell.angle_beta   90.00
_cell.angle_gamma   90.00
#
_symmetry.space_group_name_H-M   'P 1'
#
loop_
_entity.id
_entity.type
_entity.pdbx_description
1 polymer ?
#
loop_
_entity_poly.entity_id
_entity_poly.type
_entity_poly.pdbx_seq_one_letter_code
_entity_poly.pdbx_strand_id
1 'polypeptide(L)'
;MPSLELEIQSALEEIHAKHKDNQSGKVADYIPELAKADPNAFGICVVTRDGQVFEVGDTDQQFTIQSVSKPFVYGMALQDTGRDVVQQKVDVEPTGHAFNSIIKLDEKSHRPHNPMVNAGAIATTSLLTGEGPTGKLNRLMDFFGRFVGRKLYADMSVFMSERVSGHRNRATAYLMLNFGMIDNRVEEILDLYFQQCSLLVTAKDLAVMGATLANRGVNPITRERAIEARYVQDLLSVMYTCGLYDYAGEWGYRVGMPAKSGVGGGMLAVVPQRLGIGVFSPPLDERGNSVRAIRVCQDLSTRFGLHMFDAWLNDFKVAPTVESESFPTAEMDAVIAVKQENS
;
A
#
# COMPACT_ATOMS: atom_id res chain seq x y z
N MET A 1 35.11 -2.93 -7.10
CA MET A 1 33.96 -2.65 -6.22
C MET A 1 32.97 -3.79 -6.40
N PRO A 2 32.31 -4.30 -5.34
CA PRO A 2 31.20 -5.22 -5.52
C PRO A 2 30.17 -4.57 -6.47
N SER A 3 29.46 -5.38 -7.27
CA SER A 3 28.29 -4.85 -7.99
C SER A 3 27.25 -4.38 -6.97
N LEU A 4 26.44 -3.39 -7.33
CA LEU A 4 25.34 -2.91 -6.49
C LEU A 4 24.41 -4.06 -6.04
N GLU A 5 24.28 -5.09 -6.87
CA GLU A 5 23.53 -6.32 -6.57
C GLU A 5 24.10 -7.07 -5.37
N LEU A 6 25.43 -7.27 -5.34
CA LEU A 6 26.13 -7.88 -4.21
C LEU A 6 25.97 -7.03 -2.94
N GLU A 7 26.02 -5.71 -3.08
CA GLU A 7 25.85 -4.80 -1.95
C GLU A 7 24.43 -4.86 -1.34
N ILE A 8 23.39 -4.92 -2.18
CA ILE A 8 22.00 -5.08 -1.71
C ILE A 8 21.83 -6.43 -1.02
N GLN A 9 22.28 -7.53 -1.64
CA GLN A 9 22.14 -8.87 -1.06
C GLN A 9 22.86 -8.98 0.29
N SER A 10 24.12 -8.56 0.38
CA SER A 10 24.87 -8.56 1.65
C SER A 10 24.22 -7.67 2.70
N ALA A 11 23.64 -6.52 2.29
CA ALA A 11 22.91 -5.68 3.22
C ALA A 11 21.66 -6.35 3.80
N LEU A 12 20.91 -7.08 2.97
CA LEU A 12 19.75 -7.84 3.45
C LEU A 12 20.17 -8.91 4.46
N GLU A 13 21.24 -9.66 4.19
CA GLU A 13 21.78 -10.69 5.08
C GLU A 13 22.21 -10.10 6.44
N GLU A 14 22.94 -8.99 6.42
CA GLU A 14 23.36 -8.28 7.63
C GLU A 14 22.16 -7.75 8.45
N ILE A 15 21.18 -7.14 7.80
CA ILE A 15 19.97 -6.60 8.44
C ILE A 15 19.11 -7.74 9.00
N HIS A 16 18.96 -8.84 8.26
CA HIS A 16 18.25 -10.03 8.74
C HIS A 16 18.91 -10.58 9.99
N ALA A 17 20.22 -10.83 9.95
CA ALA A 17 20.98 -11.33 11.10
C ALA A 17 20.88 -10.40 12.32
N LYS A 18 20.92 -9.08 12.11
CA LYS A 18 20.81 -8.06 13.17
C LYS A 18 19.47 -8.12 13.91
N HIS A 19 18.36 -8.41 13.21
CA HIS A 19 17.00 -8.35 13.79
C HIS A 19 16.36 -9.72 14.06
N LYS A 20 16.97 -10.82 13.60
CA LYS A 20 16.42 -12.18 13.72
C LYS A 20 16.06 -12.54 15.16
N ASP A 21 16.91 -12.19 16.12
CA ASP A 21 16.73 -12.53 17.53
C ASP A 21 15.86 -11.50 18.30
N ASN A 22 15.33 -10.48 17.62
CA ASN A 22 14.42 -9.53 18.25
C ASN A 22 13.06 -10.18 18.52
N GLN A 23 12.76 -10.44 19.78
CA GLN A 23 11.51 -11.07 20.25
C GLN A 23 10.46 -10.06 20.75
N SER A 24 10.65 -8.76 20.52
CA SER A 24 9.67 -7.75 20.93
C SER A 24 8.40 -7.78 20.06
N GLY A 25 7.30 -7.28 20.63
CA GLY A 25 5.97 -7.33 20.03
C GLY A 25 5.20 -8.61 20.38
N LYS A 26 4.03 -8.77 19.78
CA LYS A 26 3.15 -9.94 19.98
C LYS A 26 2.46 -10.33 18.68
N VAL A 27 2.28 -11.63 18.47
CA VAL A 27 1.46 -12.14 17.36
C VAL A 27 0.02 -11.70 17.57
N ALA A 28 -0.68 -11.32 16.51
CA ALA A 28 -2.09 -10.98 16.58
C ALA A 28 -2.93 -12.19 17.02
N ASP A 29 -3.77 -12.01 18.03
CA ASP A 29 -4.52 -13.09 18.69
C ASP A 29 -6.03 -12.82 18.80
N TYR A 30 -6.52 -11.74 18.18
CA TYR A 30 -7.94 -11.39 18.21
C TYR A 30 -8.82 -12.37 17.44
N ILE A 31 -8.24 -13.14 16.51
CA ILE A 31 -8.84 -14.36 15.96
C ILE A 31 -7.90 -15.57 16.14
N PRO A 32 -8.44 -16.77 16.38
CA PRO A 32 -7.64 -17.97 16.65
C PRO A 32 -6.64 -18.34 15.54
N GLU A 33 -6.96 -18.02 14.29
CA GLU A 33 -6.15 -18.37 13.12
C GLU A 33 -4.86 -17.56 13.04
N LEU A 34 -4.89 -16.27 13.41
CA LEU A 34 -3.68 -15.43 13.42
C LEU A 34 -2.74 -15.81 14.55
N ALA A 35 -3.29 -16.27 15.70
CA ALA A 35 -2.50 -16.72 16.84
C ALA A 35 -1.62 -17.95 16.53
N LYS A 36 -1.87 -18.66 15.41
CA LYS A 36 -1.09 -19.83 14.98
C LYS A 36 0.20 -19.47 14.25
N ALA A 37 0.41 -18.19 13.89
CA ALA A 37 1.60 -17.78 13.17
C ALA A 37 2.87 -18.01 14.01
N ASP A 38 3.93 -18.52 13.39
CA ASP A 38 5.22 -18.71 14.07
C ASP A 38 5.85 -17.33 14.38
N PRO A 39 6.02 -16.95 15.67
CA PRO A 39 6.63 -15.67 16.03
C PRO A 39 8.08 -15.53 15.57
N ASN A 40 8.76 -16.64 15.22
CA ASN A 40 10.14 -16.61 14.75
C ASN A 40 10.26 -16.38 13.24
N ALA A 41 9.20 -16.58 12.47
CA ALA A 41 9.22 -16.39 11.02
C ALA A 41 9.69 -14.98 10.65
N PHE A 42 10.67 -14.91 9.75
CA PHE A 42 11.26 -13.66 9.33
C PHE A 42 11.84 -13.74 7.92
N GLY A 43 11.16 -13.10 6.97
CA GLY A 43 11.59 -12.97 5.58
C GLY A 43 11.67 -11.51 5.14
N ILE A 44 12.72 -11.17 4.39
CA ILE A 44 12.91 -9.86 3.76
C ILE A 44 13.14 -10.07 2.27
N CYS A 45 12.37 -9.39 1.43
CA CYS A 45 12.55 -9.40 -0.01
C CYS A 45 12.56 -7.96 -0.56
N VAL A 46 13.45 -7.70 -1.50
CA VAL A 46 13.54 -6.46 -2.28
C VAL A 46 13.46 -6.81 -3.76
N VAL A 47 12.57 -6.12 -4.48
CA VAL A 47 12.42 -6.29 -5.93
C VAL A 47 12.63 -4.95 -6.61
N THR A 48 13.57 -4.87 -7.55
CA THR A 48 13.85 -3.63 -8.29
C THR A 48 12.80 -3.40 -9.36
N ARG A 49 12.69 -2.16 -9.83
CA ARG A 49 11.83 -1.78 -10.96
C ARG A 49 12.13 -2.57 -12.24
N ASP A 50 13.37 -3.06 -12.38
CA ASP A 50 13.81 -3.82 -13.54
C ASP A 50 13.59 -5.34 -13.39
N GLY A 51 13.12 -5.79 -12.21
CA GLY A 51 12.71 -7.18 -11.94
C GLY A 51 13.78 -8.02 -11.23
N GLN A 52 14.85 -7.42 -10.72
CA GLN A 52 15.84 -8.14 -9.93
C GLN A 52 15.30 -8.40 -8.53
N VAL A 53 15.53 -9.60 -8.01
CA VAL A 53 14.99 -10.07 -6.73
C VAL A 53 16.15 -10.35 -5.78
N PHE A 54 16.10 -9.79 -4.58
CA PHE A 54 17.03 -10.02 -3.48
C PHE A 54 16.23 -10.49 -2.28
N GLU A 55 16.65 -11.56 -1.64
CA GLU A 55 15.88 -12.18 -0.57
C GLU A 55 16.75 -12.84 0.51
N VAL A 56 16.21 -12.88 1.72
CA VAL A 56 16.81 -13.56 2.88
C VAL A 56 15.73 -14.00 3.87
N GLY A 57 15.90 -15.19 4.44
CA GLY A 57 14.99 -15.77 5.43
C GLY A 57 13.74 -16.40 4.81
N ASP A 58 12.63 -16.33 5.54
CA ASP A 58 11.38 -17.05 5.23
C ASP A 58 10.52 -16.30 4.18
N THR A 59 11.10 -15.99 3.02
CA THR A 59 10.45 -15.09 2.03
C THR A 59 9.29 -15.70 1.27
N ASP A 60 9.22 -17.03 1.19
CA ASP A 60 8.16 -17.80 0.53
C ASP A 60 7.08 -18.30 1.51
N GLN A 61 7.21 -18.00 2.81
CA GLN A 61 6.17 -18.37 3.78
C GLN A 61 4.88 -17.61 3.49
N GLN A 62 3.79 -18.35 3.34
CA GLN A 62 2.48 -17.76 3.09
C GLN A 62 1.84 -17.24 4.38
N PHE A 63 1.21 -16.08 4.27
CA PHE A 63 0.40 -15.45 5.32
C PHE A 63 -0.74 -14.65 4.68
N THR A 64 -1.74 -14.28 5.47
CA THR A 64 -2.85 -13.46 4.97
C THR A 64 -2.43 -11.99 4.83
N ILE A 65 -2.72 -11.40 3.67
CA ILE A 65 -2.31 -10.03 3.32
C ILE A 65 -2.88 -8.96 4.28
N GLN A 66 -4.06 -9.23 4.84
CA GLN A 66 -4.75 -8.34 5.78
C GLN A 66 -4.82 -6.90 5.23
N SER A 67 -4.64 -5.90 6.09
CA SER A 67 -4.74 -4.49 5.71
C SER A 67 -3.71 -4.03 4.66
N VAL A 68 -2.73 -4.85 4.27
CA VAL A 68 -1.87 -4.55 3.10
C VAL A 68 -2.67 -4.58 1.80
N SER A 69 -3.86 -5.20 1.77
CA SER A 69 -4.76 -5.21 0.60
C SER A 69 -5.38 -3.84 0.28
N LYS A 70 -5.56 -2.98 1.29
CA LYS A 70 -6.37 -1.76 1.21
C LYS A 70 -5.94 -0.77 0.11
N PRO A 71 -4.63 -0.45 -0.06
CA PRO A 71 -4.20 0.42 -1.16
C PRO A 71 -4.59 -0.11 -2.53
N PHE A 72 -4.55 -1.43 -2.73
CA PHE A 72 -4.85 -2.07 -4.00
C PHE A 72 -6.35 -2.02 -4.30
N VAL A 73 -7.20 -2.29 -3.31
CA VAL A 73 -8.66 -2.14 -3.47
C VAL A 73 -9.06 -0.68 -3.69
N TYR A 74 -8.40 0.27 -3.04
CA TYR A 74 -8.56 1.69 -3.37
C TYR A 74 -8.22 1.99 -4.83
N GLY A 75 -7.10 1.47 -5.34
CA GLY A 75 -6.74 1.60 -6.75
C GLY A 75 -7.73 0.96 -7.72
N MET A 76 -8.27 -0.20 -7.36
CA MET A 76 -9.30 -0.85 -8.16
C MET A 76 -10.60 -0.01 -8.18
N ALA A 77 -11.02 0.56 -7.05
CA ALA A 77 -12.18 1.44 -6.98
C ALA A 77 -11.99 2.73 -7.82
N LEU A 78 -10.78 3.29 -7.81
CA LEU A 78 -10.42 4.43 -8.66
C LEU A 78 -10.51 4.11 -10.16
N GLN A 79 -10.09 2.91 -10.58
CA GLN A 79 -10.22 2.48 -11.98
C GLN A 79 -11.68 2.22 -12.37
N ASP A 80 -12.46 1.62 -11.48
CA ASP A 80 -13.85 1.26 -11.76
C ASP A 80 -14.77 2.49 -11.83
N THR A 81 -14.52 3.51 -11.01
CA THR A 81 -15.49 4.61 -10.80
C THR A 81 -14.91 6.03 -10.94
N GLY A 82 -13.59 6.18 -11.05
CA GLY A 82 -12.92 7.47 -11.13
C GLY A 82 -12.75 8.19 -9.79
N ARG A 83 -11.94 9.25 -9.78
CA ARG A 83 -11.58 9.99 -8.55
C ARG A 83 -12.79 10.64 -7.89
N ASP A 84 -13.63 11.30 -8.67
CA ASP A 84 -14.74 12.09 -8.15
C ASP A 84 -15.74 11.23 -7.37
N VAL A 85 -16.06 10.04 -7.88
CA VAL A 85 -16.97 9.10 -7.21
C VAL A 85 -16.34 8.55 -5.94
N VAL A 86 -15.06 8.16 -5.97
CA VAL A 86 -14.37 7.65 -4.79
C VAL A 86 -14.28 8.73 -3.71
N GLN A 87 -13.95 9.97 -4.06
CA GLN A 87 -13.82 11.08 -3.11
C GLN A 87 -15.15 11.50 -2.48
N GLN A 88 -16.28 11.25 -3.14
CA GLN A 88 -17.60 11.43 -2.51
C GLN A 88 -17.86 10.43 -1.38
N LYS A 89 -17.19 9.27 -1.38
CA LYS A 89 -17.40 8.21 -0.40
C LYS A 89 -16.32 8.12 0.66
N VAL A 90 -15.07 8.46 0.33
CA VAL A 90 -13.91 8.32 1.20
C VAL A 90 -12.96 9.48 0.96
N ASP A 91 -12.46 10.09 2.03
CA ASP A 91 -11.49 11.18 1.96
C ASP A 91 -10.05 10.63 1.80
N VAL A 92 -9.03 11.48 1.85
CA VAL A 92 -7.61 11.09 1.74
C VAL A 92 -6.74 11.55 2.91
N GLU A 93 -7.35 12.19 3.90
CA GLU A 93 -6.66 12.81 5.03
C GLU A 93 -6.33 11.81 6.16
N PRO A 94 -5.21 12.00 6.88
CA PRO A 94 -4.92 11.23 8.08
C PRO A 94 -6.02 11.40 9.15
N THR A 95 -6.29 10.34 9.93
CA THR A 95 -7.27 10.39 11.03
C THR A 95 -6.81 11.16 12.26
N GLY A 96 -5.49 11.34 12.44
CA GLY A 96 -4.91 11.90 13.67
C GLY A 96 -5.09 11.04 14.95
N HIS A 97 -5.67 9.84 14.82
CA HIS A 97 -6.09 8.97 15.93
C HIS A 97 -6.00 7.48 15.57
N ALA A 98 -5.93 6.63 16.61
CA ALA A 98 -5.81 5.18 16.51
C ALA A 98 -6.80 4.55 15.54
N PHE A 99 -6.30 3.63 14.71
CA PHE A 99 -7.11 2.85 13.75
C PHE A 99 -8.21 2.04 14.44
N ASN A 100 -8.04 1.79 15.75
CA ASN A 100 -9.01 1.10 16.59
C ASN A 100 -10.08 1.98 17.26
N SER A 101 -10.03 3.30 17.08
CA SER A 101 -11.08 4.18 17.59
C SER A 101 -12.40 3.88 16.88
N ILE A 102 -13.45 3.65 17.67
CA ILE A 102 -14.62 2.91 17.22
C ILE A 102 -15.43 3.69 16.18
N ILE A 103 -15.60 5.00 16.29
CA ILE A 103 -16.40 5.77 15.33
C ILE A 103 -15.91 7.22 15.34
N LYS A 104 -15.11 7.61 14.35
CA LYS A 104 -15.07 9.00 13.88
C LYS A 104 -15.01 8.99 12.37
N LEU A 105 -16.18 9.19 11.77
CA LEU A 105 -16.27 9.73 10.43
C LEU A 105 -15.99 11.24 10.55
N ASP A 106 -15.61 11.88 9.45
CA ASP A 106 -15.46 13.33 9.45
C ASP A 106 -16.74 14.02 9.96
N GLU A 107 -16.63 14.96 10.90
CA GLU A 107 -17.79 15.53 11.60
C GLU A 107 -18.71 16.35 10.69
N LYS A 108 -18.20 16.81 9.54
CA LYS A 108 -18.97 17.62 8.57
C LYS A 108 -19.48 16.78 7.41
N SER A 109 -18.60 16.00 6.79
CA SER A 109 -18.89 15.23 5.59
C SER A 109 -19.38 13.81 5.88
N HIS A 110 -19.17 13.30 7.10
CA HIS A 110 -19.45 11.93 7.51
C HIS A 110 -18.75 10.86 6.65
N ARG A 111 -17.73 11.26 5.89
CA ARG A 111 -16.89 10.35 5.11
C ARG A 111 -15.86 9.68 6.03
N PRO A 112 -15.47 8.43 5.76
CA PRO A 112 -14.25 7.87 6.31
C PRO A 112 -13.04 8.71 5.88
N HIS A 113 -12.12 8.96 6.80
CA HIS A 113 -10.99 9.87 6.59
C HIS A 113 -10.04 9.45 5.47
N ASN A 114 -9.79 8.15 5.29
CA ASN A 114 -8.92 7.65 4.22
C ASN A 114 -9.18 6.16 3.93
N PRO A 115 -8.78 5.66 2.75
CA PRO A 115 -8.91 4.24 2.39
C PRO A 115 -8.04 3.28 3.20
N MET A 116 -7.09 3.75 4.02
CA MET A 116 -6.17 2.88 4.78
C MET A 116 -6.75 2.43 6.13
N VAL A 117 -7.76 3.15 6.64
CA VAL A 117 -8.56 2.72 7.79
C VAL A 117 -9.71 1.78 7.38
N ASN A 118 -10.22 0.98 8.32
CA ASN A 118 -11.23 -0.04 7.99
C ASN A 118 -12.50 0.55 7.36
N ALA A 119 -12.99 1.69 7.87
CA ALA A 119 -14.17 2.34 7.32
C ALA A 119 -13.98 2.73 5.83
N GLY A 120 -12.84 3.35 5.49
CA GLY A 120 -12.54 3.72 4.10
C GLY A 120 -12.26 2.50 3.22
N ALA A 121 -11.66 1.45 3.76
CA ALA A 121 -11.46 0.19 3.04
C ALA A 121 -12.78 -0.51 2.71
N ILE A 122 -13.75 -0.53 3.64
CA ILE A 122 -15.09 -1.07 3.40
C ILE A 122 -15.83 -0.20 2.38
N ALA A 123 -15.74 1.13 2.50
CA ALA A 123 -16.36 2.04 1.55
C ALA A 123 -15.78 1.92 0.13
N THR A 124 -14.46 1.81 -0.03
CA THR A 124 -13.83 1.53 -1.34
C THR A 124 -14.20 0.15 -1.87
N THR A 125 -14.32 -0.87 -1.00
CA THR A 125 -14.80 -2.21 -1.40
C THR A 125 -16.22 -2.15 -1.96
N SER A 126 -17.09 -1.29 -1.41
CA SER A 126 -18.47 -1.13 -1.89
C SER A 126 -18.56 -0.59 -3.33
N LEU A 127 -17.52 0.16 -3.77
CA LEU A 127 -17.46 0.76 -5.09
C LEU A 127 -17.02 -0.20 -6.20
N LEU A 128 -16.54 -1.41 -5.85
CA LEU A 128 -16.09 -2.39 -6.83
C LEU A 128 -17.26 -2.87 -7.69
N THR A 129 -17.07 -2.81 -9.01
CA THR A 129 -18.04 -3.27 -10.01
C THR A 129 -17.94 -4.80 -10.21
N GLY A 130 -18.95 -5.41 -10.82
CA GLY A 130 -18.94 -6.85 -11.12
C GLY A 130 -20.32 -7.49 -11.00
N GLU A 131 -20.49 -8.61 -11.68
CA GLU A 131 -21.75 -9.38 -11.71
C GLU A 131 -21.87 -10.24 -10.45
N GLY A 132 -22.56 -9.69 -9.45
CA GLY A 132 -22.82 -10.37 -8.17
C GLY A 132 -21.56 -10.61 -7.32
N PRO A 133 -21.71 -11.26 -6.15
CA PRO A 133 -20.61 -11.46 -5.21
C PRO A 133 -19.43 -12.25 -5.80
N THR A 134 -19.71 -13.34 -6.52
CA THR A 134 -18.66 -14.18 -7.13
C THR A 134 -17.92 -13.46 -8.24
N GLY A 135 -18.62 -12.69 -9.08
CA GLY A 135 -17.98 -11.88 -10.13
C GLY A 135 -17.05 -10.83 -9.56
N LYS A 136 -17.46 -10.14 -8.48
CA LYS A 136 -16.60 -9.18 -7.77
C LYS A 136 -15.35 -9.84 -7.17
N LEU A 137 -15.51 -10.99 -6.52
CA LEU A 137 -14.38 -11.73 -5.93
C LEU A 137 -13.38 -12.17 -7.01
N ASN A 138 -13.86 -12.72 -8.13
CA ASN A 138 -12.98 -13.14 -9.23
C ASN A 138 -12.20 -11.96 -9.79
N ARG A 139 -12.86 -10.83 -10.07
CA ARG A 139 -12.19 -9.59 -10.52
C ARG A 139 -11.15 -9.11 -9.50
N LEU A 140 -11.45 -9.18 -8.20
CA LEU A 140 -10.52 -8.81 -7.14
C LEU A 140 -9.30 -9.74 -7.14
N MET A 141 -9.50 -11.05 -7.16
CA MET A 141 -8.39 -12.02 -7.18
C MET A 141 -7.52 -11.88 -8.43
N ASP A 142 -8.13 -11.67 -9.60
CA ASP A 142 -7.40 -11.40 -10.84
C ASP A 142 -6.65 -10.06 -10.77
N PHE A 143 -7.24 -9.03 -10.17
CA PHE A 143 -6.59 -7.75 -9.95
C PHE A 143 -5.31 -7.90 -9.12
N PHE A 144 -5.39 -8.55 -7.96
CA PHE A 144 -4.20 -8.84 -7.14
C PHE A 144 -3.22 -9.78 -7.85
N GLY A 145 -3.71 -10.76 -8.60
CA GLY A 145 -2.90 -11.70 -9.36
C GLY A 145 -1.96 -11.01 -10.36
N ARG A 146 -2.38 -9.88 -10.95
CA ARG A 146 -1.52 -9.06 -11.84
C ARG A 146 -0.37 -8.37 -11.11
N PHE A 147 -0.58 -7.94 -9.86
CA PHE A 147 0.50 -7.36 -9.06
C PHE A 147 1.52 -8.41 -8.62
N VAL A 148 1.06 -9.63 -8.31
CA VAL A 148 1.94 -10.69 -7.82
C VAL A 148 2.59 -11.47 -8.97
N GLY A 149 1.90 -11.60 -10.09
CA GLY A 149 2.33 -12.40 -11.24
C GLY A 149 1.94 -13.88 -11.16
N ARG A 150 1.03 -14.25 -10.26
CA ARG A 150 0.49 -15.61 -10.10
C ARG A 150 -0.96 -15.58 -9.60
N LYS A 151 -1.66 -16.71 -9.69
CA LYS A 151 -2.97 -16.87 -9.06
C LYS A 151 -2.83 -16.86 -7.54
N LEU A 152 -3.74 -16.14 -6.88
CA LEU A 152 -3.87 -16.09 -5.43
C LEU A 152 -5.03 -16.98 -4.96
N TYR A 153 -4.98 -17.34 -3.68
CA TYR A 153 -6.03 -18.08 -2.99
C TYR A 153 -6.37 -17.36 -1.68
N ALA A 154 -7.60 -17.50 -1.22
CA ALA A 154 -7.99 -17.01 0.10
C ALA A 154 -7.85 -18.12 1.15
N ASP A 155 -7.35 -17.77 2.33
CA ASP A 155 -7.42 -18.61 3.50
C ASP A 155 -8.86 -18.60 4.04
N MET A 156 -9.58 -19.71 3.79
CA MET A 156 -10.97 -19.84 4.20
C MET A 156 -11.14 -19.90 5.71
N SER A 157 -10.14 -20.37 6.46
CA SER A 157 -10.20 -20.40 7.92
C SER A 157 -10.13 -18.98 8.48
N VAL A 158 -9.17 -18.16 8.01
CA VAL A 158 -9.08 -16.75 8.41
C VAL A 158 -10.32 -15.99 7.99
N PHE A 159 -10.80 -16.17 6.76
CA PHE A 159 -12.02 -15.53 6.28
C PHE A 159 -13.23 -15.82 7.18
N MET A 160 -13.45 -17.09 7.51
CA MET A 160 -14.58 -17.50 8.34
C MET A 160 -14.48 -16.91 9.76
N SER A 161 -13.29 -16.88 10.35
CA SER A 161 -13.09 -16.31 11.69
C SER A 161 -13.23 -14.79 11.73
N GLU A 162 -12.71 -14.07 10.73
CA GLU A 162 -12.95 -12.63 10.55
C GLU A 162 -14.45 -12.35 10.36
N ARG A 163 -15.13 -13.16 9.53
CA ARG A 163 -16.56 -12.99 9.28
C ARG A 163 -17.41 -13.19 10.54
N VAL A 164 -17.08 -14.17 11.38
CA VAL A 164 -17.82 -14.44 12.63
C VAL A 164 -17.55 -13.34 13.67
N SER A 165 -16.29 -12.94 13.85
CA SER A 165 -15.88 -11.98 14.90
C SER A 165 -15.98 -10.50 14.50
N GLY A 166 -16.23 -10.20 13.22
CA GLY A 166 -16.23 -8.86 12.62
C GLY A 166 -17.35 -7.89 13.05
N HIS A 167 -17.86 -7.99 14.28
CA HIS A 167 -18.94 -7.15 14.82
C HIS A 167 -18.65 -5.65 14.69
N ARG A 168 -17.41 -5.23 14.94
CA ARG A 168 -17.01 -3.82 14.80
C ARG A 168 -17.10 -3.35 13.35
N ASN A 169 -16.67 -4.18 12.39
CA ASN A 169 -16.79 -3.84 10.97
C ASN A 169 -18.26 -3.77 10.54
N ARG A 170 -19.13 -4.65 11.06
CA ARG A 170 -20.59 -4.55 10.87
C ARG A 170 -21.15 -3.24 11.41
N ALA A 171 -20.83 -2.88 12.65
CA ALA A 171 -21.28 -1.62 13.24
C ALA A 171 -20.86 -0.41 12.39
N THR A 172 -19.59 -0.36 11.96
CA THR A 172 -19.08 0.67 11.05
C THR A 172 -19.81 0.69 9.72
N ALA A 173 -20.09 -0.47 9.12
CA ALA A 173 -20.78 -0.57 7.84
C ALA A 173 -22.23 -0.07 7.93
N TYR A 174 -23.00 -0.48 8.95
CA TYR A 174 -24.35 0.03 9.16
C TYR A 174 -24.39 1.54 9.44
N LEU A 175 -23.37 2.06 10.15
CA LEU A 175 -23.23 3.51 10.32
C LEU A 175 -22.96 4.22 8.98
N MET A 176 -22.07 3.67 8.16
CA MET A 176 -21.77 4.20 6.82
C MET A 176 -22.99 4.11 5.90
N LEU A 177 -23.82 3.07 6.01
CA LEU A 177 -25.08 2.96 5.29
C LEU A 177 -26.03 4.11 5.65
N ASN A 178 -26.17 4.42 6.95
CA ASN A 178 -26.99 5.55 7.40
C ASN A 178 -26.55 6.89 6.79
N PHE A 179 -25.24 7.09 6.61
CA PHE A 179 -24.70 8.30 5.98
C PHE A 179 -24.61 8.24 4.45
N GLY A 180 -25.08 7.15 3.82
CA GLY A 180 -25.04 6.98 2.36
C GLY A 180 -23.63 6.78 1.79
N MET A 181 -22.67 6.36 2.62
CA MET A 181 -21.28 6.09 2.21
C MET A 181 -21.12 4.73 1.53
N ILE A 182 -22.01 3.78 1.83
CA ILE A 182 -22.11 2.47 1.18
C ILE A 182 -23.57 2.16 0.80
N ASP A 183 -23.77 1.16 -0.05
CA ASP A 183 -25.12 0.69 -0.41
C ASP A 183 -25.69 -0.31 0.61
N ASN A 184 -26.95 -0.72 0.40
CA ASN A 184 -27.71 -1.56 1.33
C ASN A 184 -27.28 -3.04 1.35
N ARG A 185 -26.29 -3.46 0.55
CA ARG A 185 -25.77 -4.84 0.52
C ARG A 185 -24.63 -5.02 1.52
N VAL A 186 -24.87 -4.62 2.76
CA VAL A 186 -23.84 -4.53 3.81
C VAL A 186 -23.06 -5.83 4.00
N GLU A 187 -23.75 -6.97 4.13
CA GLU A 187 -23.06 -8.25 4.35
C GLU A 187 -22.27 -8.71 3.10
N GLU A 188 -22.74 -8.43 1.87
CA GLU A 188 -21.96 -8.76 0.66
C GLU A 188 -20.69 -7.92 0.57
N ILE A 189 -20.77 -6.63 0.92
CA ILE A 189 -19.61 -5.73 0.96
C ILE A 189 -18.60 -6.22 2.02
N LEU A 190 -19.10 -6.60 3.20
CA LEU A 190 -18.27 -7.10 4.28
C LEU A 190 -17.64 -8.46 3.94
N ASP A 191 -18.38 -9.37 3.31
CA ASP A 191 -17.83 -10.65 2.86
C ASP A 191 -16.68 -10.43 1.88
N LEU A 192 -16.84 -9.53 0.89
CA LEU A 192 -15.77 -9.19 -0.04
C LEU A 192 -14.58 -8.52 0.68
N TYR A 193 -14.85 -7.67 1.67
CA TYR A 193 -13.82 -7.06 2.52
C TYR A 193 -13.03 -8.10 3.33
N PHE A 194 -13.69 -9.10 3.91
CA PHE A 194 -13.02 -10.17 4.65
C PHE A 194 -12.25 -11.11 3.70
N GLN A 195 -12.79 -11.38 2.51
CA GLN A 195 -12.12 -12.17 1.48
C GLN A 195 -10.82 -11.51 1.00
N GLN A 196 -10.81 -10.19 0.74
CA GLN A 196 -9.57 -9.50 0.36
C GLN A 196 -8.49 -9.55 1.44
N CYS A 197 -8.87 -9.44 2.73
CA CYS A 197 -7.94 -9.49 3.84
C CYS A 197 -7.35 -10.90 4.02
N SER A 198 -8.06 -11.92 3.55
CA SER A 198 -7.71 -13.33 3.68
C SER A 198 -6.90 -13.87 2.51
N LEU A 199 -6.53 -13.05 1.51
CA LEU A 199 -5.68 -13.50 0.41
C LEU A 199 -4.28 -13.90 0.91
N LEU A 200 -3.78 -15.04 0.45
CA LEU A 200 -2.48 -15.59 0.81
C LEU A 200 -1.37 -15.02 -0.06
N VAL A 201 -0.40 -14.36 0.58
CA VAL A 201 0.78 -13.76 -0.04
C VAL A 201 2.05 -14.16 0.73
N THR A 202 3.20 -13.90 0.14
CA THR A 202 4.52 -14.07 0.75
C THR A 202 5.25 -12.72 0.84
N ALA A 203 6.41 -12.67 1.53
CA ALA A 203 7.22 -11.44 1.57
C ALA A 203 7.70 -11.07 0.16
N LYS A 204 8.01 -12.07 -0.66
CA LYS A 204 8.35 -11.90 -2.07
C LYS A 204 7.20 -11.31 -2.88
N ASP A 205 5.98 -11.82 -2.70
CA ASP A 205 4.80 -11.27 -3.36
C ASP A 205 4.62 -9.79 -3.01
N LEU A 206 4.73 -9.42 -1.72
CA LEU A 206 4.64 -8.02 -1.29
C LEU A 206 5.71 -7.13 -1.94
N ALA A 207 6.94 -7.64 -2.08
CA ALA A 207 8.01 -6.91 -2.73
C ALA A 207 7.72 -6.68 -4.23
N VAL A 208 7.20 -7.69 -4.95
CA VAL A 208 6.78 -7.57 -6.36
C VAL A 208 5.60 -6.60 -6.49
N MET A 209 4.63 -6.65 -5.59
CA MET A 209 3.50 -5.70 -5.55
C MET A 209 4.00 -4.27 -5.36
N GLY A 210 4.95 -4.05 -4.45
CA GLY A 210 5.59 -2.76 -4.23
C GLY A 210 6.38 -2.29 -5.46
N ALA A 211 7.14 -3.19 -6.10
CA ALA A 211 7.93 -2.88 -7.28
C ALA A 211 7.05 -2.56 -8.49
N THR A 212 5.86 -3.17 -8.59
CA THR A 212 4.83 -2.84 -9.57
C THR A 212 4.37 -1.39 -9.41
N LEU A 213 4.15 -0.92 -8.17
CA LEU A 213 3.83 0.47 -7.89
C LEU A 213 5.03 1.40 -8.16
N ALA A 214 6.24 1.00 -7.78
CA ALA A 214 7.47 1.73 -8.13
C ALA A 214 7.69 1.85 -9.65
N ASN A 215 7.14 0.92 -10.43
CA ASN A 215 7.19 0.86 -11.88
C ASN A 215 5.91 1.37 -12.58
N ARG A 216 5.25 2.38 -11.99
CA ARG A 216 4.07 3.04 -12.59
C ARG A 216 2.95 2.06 -12.98
N GLY A 217 2.75 1.04 -12.16
CA GLY A 217 1.66 0.07 -12.27
C GLY A 217 1.94 -1.10 -13.21
N VAL A 218 3.18 -1.28 -13.67
CA VAL A 218 3.59 -2.42 -14.51
C VAL A 218 4.41 -3.40 -13.68
N ASN A 219 3.96 -4.65 -13.61
CA ASN A 219 4.67 -5.70 -12.90
C ASN A 219 6.07 -5.89 -13.54
N PRO A 220 7.17 -5.72 -12.78
CA PRO A 220 8.51 -5.72 -13.35
C PRO A 220 8.96 -7.08 -13.86
N ILE A 221 8.33 -8.17 -13.40
CA ILE A 221 8.63 -9.55 -13.79
C ILE A 221 7.76 -9.96 -14.98
N THR A 222 6.43 -9.86 -14.86
CA THR A 222 5.51 -10.33 -15.92
C THR A 222 5.35 -9.32 -17.05
N ARG A 223 5.75 -8.06 -16.84
CA ARG A 223 5.55 -6.91 -17.75
C ARG A 223 4.08 -6.56 -18.00
N GLU A 224 3.17 -7.16 -17.25
CA GLU A 224 1.75 -6.87 -17.32
C GLU A 224 1.41 -5.58 -16.56
N ARG A 225 0.48 -4.78 -17.10
CA ARG A 225 -0.08 -3.63 -16.39
C ARG A 225 -1.12 -4.09 -15.36
N ALA A 226 -0.77 -4.01 -14.09
CA ALA A 226 -1.65 -4.33 -12.98
C ALA A 226 -2.64 -3.18 -12.67
N ILE A 227 -2.17 -1.93 -12.76
CA ILE A 227 -2.98 -0.72 -12.56
C ILE A 227 -2.58 0.38 -13.55
N GLU A 228 -3.52 1.24 -13.90
CA GLU A 228 -3.23 2.41 -14.72
C GLU A 228 -2.28 3.38 -14.01
N ALA A 229 -1.25 3.83 -14.74
CA ALA A 229 -0.19 4.67 -14.20
C ALA A 229 -0.69 5.95 -13.53
N ARG A 230 -1.82 6.50 -14.00
CA ARG A 230 -2.41 7.73 -13.44
C ARG A 230 -2.88 7.57 -12.00
N TYR A 231 -3.24 6.35 -11.55
CA TYR A 231 -3.73 6.12 -10.18
C TYR A 231 -2.64 5.74 -9.19
N VAL A 232 -1.46 5.35 -9.68
CA VAL A 232 -0.32 4.96 -8.82
C VAL A 232 0.07 6.09 -7.87
N GLN A 233 0.04 7.34 -8.34
CA GLN A 233 0.32 8.49 -7.49
C GLN A 233 -0.69 8.59 -6.32
N ASP A 234 -1.99 8.40 -6.58
CA ASP A 234 -3.00 8.45 -5.52
C ASP A 234 -2.74 7.38 -4.46
N LEU A 235 -2.36 6.17 -4.87
CA LEU A 235 -2.05 5.05 -3.96
C LEU A 235 -0.85 5.39 -3.09
N LEU A 236 0.25 5.82 -3.71
CA LEU A 236 1.49 6.13 -3.00
C LEU A 236 1.32 7.32 -2.04
N SER A 237 0.58 8.35 -2.45
CA SER A 237 0.29 9.51 -1.60
C SER A 237 -0.46 9.10 -0.33
N VAL A 238 -1.53 8.31 -0.46
CA VAL A 238 -2.31 7.90 0.73
C VAL A 238 -1.59 6.83 1.55
N MET A 239 -0.80 5.95 0.93
CA MET A 239 0.08 5.03 1.68
C MET A 239 1.11 5.79 2.51
N TYR A 240 1.67 6.88 1.97
CA TYR A 240 2.66 7.68 2.68
C TYR A 240 2.08 8.36 3.92
N THR A 241 0.89 8.95 3.81
CA THR A 241 0.30 9.74 4.90
C THR A 241 -0.53 8.92 5.89
N CYS A 242 -1.06 7.77 5.46
CA CYS A 242 -2.07 7.01 6.23
C CYS A 242 -1.74 5.52 6.41
N GLY A 243 -0.66 5.01 5.80
CA GLY A 243 -0.44 3.57 5.64
C GLY A 243 0.00 2.81 6.91
N LEU A 244 0.61 3.49 7.88
CA LEU A 244 1.08 2.88 9.13
C LEU A 244 0.34 3.36 10.38
N TYR A 245 -0.94 3.71 10.22
CA TYR A 245 -1.82 4.10 11.33
C TYR A 245 -1.21 5.27 12.14
N ASP A 246 -1.17 5.17 13.46
CA ASP A 246 -0.58 6.17 14.36
C ASP A 246 0.95 6.29 14.22
N TYR A 247 1.60 5.42 13.44
CA TYR A 247 3.02 5.53 13.13
C TYR A 247 3.31 6.33 11.86
N ALA A 248 2.30 6.70 11.06
CA ALA A 248 2.51 7.31 9.74
C ALA A 248 3.35 8.61 9.78
N GLY A 249 3.13 9.48 10.78
CA GLY A 249 3.91 10.71 10.94
C GLY A 249 5.39 10.46 11.27
N GLU A 250 5.66 9.58 12.24
CA GLU A 250 7.04 9.21 12.61
C GLU A 250 7.74 8.43 11.48
N TRP A 251 6.99 7.60 10.77
CA TRP A 251 7.47 6.90 9.59
C TRP A 251 7.89 7.85 8.47
N GLY A 252 7.07 8.85 8.15
CA GLY A 252 7.40 9.88 7.17
C GLY A 252 8.63 10.71 7.56
N TYR A 253 8.89 10.86 8.86
CA TYR A 253 10.07 11.57 9.38
C TYR A 253 11.35 10.73 9.38
N ARG A 254 11.27 9.42 9.69
CA ARG A 254 12.45 8.55 9.86
C ARG A 254 12.79 7.69 8.65
N VAL A 255 11.79 7.31 7.85
CA VAL A 255 11.90 6.29 6.80
C VAL A 255 11.51 6.84 5.43
N GLY A 256 10.46 7.65 5.35
CA GLY A 256 10.18 8.43 4.13
C GLY A 256 9.78 7.62 2.90
N MET A 257 9.25 6.40 3.04
CA MET A 257 8.80 5.56 1.92
C MET A 257 7.29 5.30 2.01
N PRO A 258 6.48 5.42 0.96
CA PRO A 258 5.10 4.93 1.00
C PRO A 258 5.04 3.46 1.46
N ALA A 259 4.24 3.15 2.48
CA ALA A 259 4.19 1.82 3.06
C ALA A 259 2.81 1.44 3.58
N LYS A 260 2.55 0.13 3.74
CA LYS A 260 1.37 -0.40 4.40
C LYS A 260 1.73 -1.65 5.20
N SER A 261 1.29 -1.68 6.45
CA SER A 261 1.38 -2.85 7.34
C SER A 261 0.05 -3.59 7.44
N GLY A 262 0.13 -4.90 7.68
CA GLY A 262 -1.00 -5.77 7.98
C GLY A 262 -0.77 -6.54 9.29
N VAL A 263 -1.86 -6.81 10.01
CA VAL A 263 -1.83 -7.54 11.29
C VAL A 263 -1.38 -9.00 11.14
N GLY A 264 -1.31 -9.52 9.92
CA GLY A 264 -0.66 -10.80 9.62
C GLY A 264 0.86 -10.77 9.77
N GLY A 265 1.49 -9.61 10.03
CA GLY A 265 2.94 -9.46 10.14
C GLY A 265 3.63 -9.02 8.85
N GLY A 266 2.86 -8.84 7.76
CA GLY A 266 3.36 -8.36 6.49
C GLY A 266 3.50 -6.83 6.44
N MET A 267 4.57 -6.36 5.82
CA MET A 267 4.77 -4.95 5.47
C MET A 267 5.21 -4.83 4.02
N LEU A 268 4.55 -3.93 3.30
CA LEU A 268 4.94 -3.50 1.96
C LEU A 268 5.45 -2.06 2.05
N ALA A 269 6.61 -1.78 1.47
CA ALA A 269 7.11 -0.42 1.26
C ALA A 269 7.54 -0.22 -0.19
N VAL A 270 7.44 1.02 -0.66
CA VAL A 270 7.70 1.39 -2.05
C VAL A 270 8.70 2.54 -2.09
N VAL A 271 9.75 2.40 -2.91
CA VAL A 271 10.64 3.50 -3.28
C VAL A 271 10.32 3.85 -4.73
N PRO A 272 9.56 4.94 -4.98
CA PRO A 272 9.13 5.28 -6.33
C PRO A 272 10.28 5.32 -7.32
N GLN A 273 10.07 4.75 -8.51
CA GLN A 273 11.05 4.66 -9.59
C GLN A 273 12.28 3.77 -9.32
N ARG A 274 12.41 3.15 -8.14
CA ARG A 274 13.57 2.34 -7.74
C ARG A 274 13.20 0.88 -7.44
N LEU A 275 12.43 0.62 -6.39
CA LEU A 275 12.22 -0.73 -5.87
C LEU A 275 10.96 -0.86 -4.99
N GLY A 276 10.52 -2.10 -4.78
CA GLY A 276 9.56 -2.50 -3.75
C GLY A 276 10.24 -3.35 -2.68
N ILE A 277 9.73 -3.26 -1.46
CA ILE A 277 10.21 -4.00 -0.29
C ILE A 277 9.03 -4.75 0.30
N GLY A 278 9.21 -6.04 0.55
CA GLY A 278 8.26 -6.88 1.26
C GLY A 278 8.95 -7.52 2.47
N VAL A 279 8.35 -7.38 3.64
CA VAL A 279 8.85 -8.00 4.87
C VAL A 279 7.72 -8.79 5.52
N PHE A 280 8.03 -9.97 6.03
CA PHE A 280 7.12 -10.75 6.84
C PHE A 280 7.76 -11.06 8.19
N SER A 281 7.11 -10.62 9.27
CA SER A 281 7.40 -11.06 10.63
C SER A 281 6.17 -10.86 11.52
N PRO A 282 5.56 -11.94 12.06
CA PRO A 282 4.28 -11.86 12.79
C PRO A 282 4.21 -10.94 14.02
N PRO A 283 5.24 -10.82 14.89
CA PRO A 283 5.13 -9.99 16.09
C PRO A 283 4.91 -8.49 15.80
N LEU A 284 3.82 -7.94 16.33
CA LEU A 284 3.40 -6.56 16.16
C LEU A 284 3.71 -5.70 17.38
N ASP A 285 3.99 -4.42 17.17
CA ASP A 285 4.01 -3.40 18.21
C ASP A 285 2.60 -3.03 18.70
N GLU A 286 2.52 -2.13 19.68
CA GLU A 286 1.25 -1.64 20.23
C GLU A 286 0.37 -0.89 19.20
N ARG A 287 0.96 -0.45 18.08
CA ARG A 287 0.27 0.24 16.98
C ARG A 287 -0.17 -0.71 15.86
N GLY A 288 0.07 -2.02 16.01
CA GLY A 288 -0.33 -3.05 15.05
C GLY A 288 0.59 -3.18 13.84
N ASN A 289 1.85 -2.74 13.96
CA ASN A 289 2.86 -2.85 12.91
C ASN A 289 3.90 -3.90 13.26
N SER A 290 4.37 -4.67 12.28
CA SER A 290 5.44 -5.66 12.50
C SER A 290 6.71 -4.97 13.00
N VAL A 291 7.21 -5.40 14.17
CA VAL A 291 8.35 -4.76 14.83
C VAL A 291 9.61 -4.89 13.98
N ARG A 292 9.91 -6.11 13.52
CA ARG A 292 11.09 -6.35 12.69
C ARG A 292 10.98 -5.63 11.35
N ALA A 293 9.78 -5.59 10.74
CA ALA A 293 9.59 -4.90 9.47
C ALA A 293 9.87 -3.39 9.54
N ILE A 294 9.44 -2.73 10.62
CA ILE A 294 9.78 -1.31 10.84
C ILE A 294 11.31 -1.13 10.87
N ARG A 295 12.02 -1.97 11.63
CA ARG A 295 13.47 -1.88 11.78
C ARG A 295 14.22 -2.15 10.47
N VAL A 296 13.77 -3.15 9.71
CA VAL A 296 14.31 -3.45 8.37
C VAL A 296 14.19 -2.23 7.45
N CYS A 297 13.01 -1.62 7.38
CA CYS A 297 12.80 -0.47 6.51
C CYS A 297 13.59 0.77 6.96
N GLN A 298 13.75 0.98 8.27
CA GLN A 298 14.61 2.03 8.83
C GLN A 298 16.08 1.83 8.44
N ASP A 299 16.61 0.63 8.60
CA ASP A 299 18.00 0.30 8.28
C ASP A 299 18.25 0.42 6.76
N LEU A 300 17.34 -0.10 5.93
CA LEU A 300 17.42 0.04 4.47
C LEU A 300 17.37 1.50 4.02
N SER A 301 16.45 2.29 4.59
CA SER A 301 16.36 3.72 4.27
C SER A 301 17.65 4.46 4.59
N THR A 302 18.18 4.23 5.79
CA THR A 302 19.42 4.87 6.25
C THR A 302 20.62 4.46 5.42
N ARG A 303 20.74 3.17 5.08
CA ARG A 303 21.90 2.62 4.36
C ARG A 303 21.95 3.06 2.90
N PHE A 304 20.79 3.12 2.23
CA PHE A 304 20.72 3.34 0.78
C PHE A 304 20.11 4.68 0.36
N GLY A 305 19.86 5.59 1.31
CA GLY A 305 19.23 6.88 1.05
C GLY A 305 17.89 6.71 0.35
N LEU A 306 16.99 5.90 0.93
CA LEU A 306 15.69 5.57 0.31
C LEU A 306 14.58 6.56 0.71
N HIS A 307 14.87 7.52 1.59
CA HIS A 307 13.91 8.53 2.00
C HIS A 307 13.47 9.36 0.79
N MET A 308 12.17 9.58 0.61
CA MET A 308 11.66 10.35 -0.54
C MET A 308 12.15 11.81 -0.60
N PHE A 309 12.63 12.35 0.54
CA PHE A 309 13.22 13.68 0.64
C PHE A 309 14.75 13.69 0.63
N ASP A 310 15.43 12.54 0.55
CA ASP A 310 16.88 12.45 0.35
C ASP A 310 17.29 12.75 -1.11
N ALA A 311 16.55 13.64 -1.77
CA ALA A 311 16.69 14.01 -3.19
C ALA A 311 18.10 14.53 -3.55
N TRP A 312 18.89 14.93 -2.56
CA TRP A 312 20.25 15.47 -2.72
C TRP A 312 21.31 14.42 -3.11
N LEU A 313 21.00 13.12 -3.06
CA LEU A 313 21.90 12.05 -3.52
C LEU A 313 21.69 11.66 -4.99
N ASN A 314 20.69 12.22 -5.69
CA ASN A 314 20.36 11.89 -7.07
C ASN A 314 20.89 12.87 -8.13
N ASP A 315 21.51 13.99 -7.74
CA ASP A 315 21.83 15.10 -8.65
C ASP A 315 23.27 15.16 -9.20
N PHE A 316 24.13 14.17 -8.94
CA PHE A 316 25.40 14.04 -9.66
C PHE A 316 25.37 12.89 -10.66
N LYS A 317 24.45 12.98 -11.64
CA LYS A 317 24.58 12.42 -13.01
C LYS A 317 23.34 12.72 -13.86
N VAL A 318 23.08 13.99 -14.14
CA VAL A 318 22.20 14.38 -15.25
C VAL A 318 22.88 15.51 -16.03
N ALA A 319 23.75 15.11 -16.98
CA ALA A 319 23.87 15.86 -18.22
C ALA A 319 23.20 15.00 -19.29
N PRO A 320 21.97 15.33 -19.72
CA PRO A 320 21.47 14.89 -21.01
C PRO A 320 21.98 15.91 -22.02
N THR A 321 23.00 15.54 -22.79
CA THR A 321 23.23 16.15 -24.10
C THR A 321 22.05 15.76 -24.98
N VAL A 322 21.03 16.61 -25.01
CA VAL A 322 20.09 16.67 -26.12
C VAL A 322 20.40 17.96 -26.84
N GLU A 323 20.92 17.82 -28.06
CA GLU A 323 21.13 18.92 -28.99
C GLU A 323 19.84 19.74 -29.10
N SER A 324 20.01 21.05 -29.05
CA SER A 324 18.96 22.03 -29.23
C SER A 324 18.39 21.92 -30.64
N GLU A 325 17.22 21.29 -30.79
CA GLU A 325 16.32 21.63 -31.89
C GLU A 325 15.58 22.91 -31.50
N SER A 326 15.96 23.99 -32.18
CA SER A 326 15.36 25.32 -32.10
C SER A 326 13.89 25.28 -32.53
N PHE A 327 12.99 25.65 -31.64
CA PHE A 327 11.64 26.09 -32.02
C PHE A 327 11.65 27.59 -32.28
N PRO A 328 11.08 28.07 -33.40
CA PRO A 328 11.09 29.48 -33.75
C PRO A 328 10.15 30.28 -32.85
N THR A 329 10.70 31.29 -32.18
CA THR A 329 9.96 32.32 -31.47
C THR A 329 9.33 33.30 -32.47
N ALA A 330 8.02 33.30 -32.58
CA ALA A 330 7.27 34.40 -33.15
C ALA A 330 5.99 34.65 -32.35
N GLU A 331 5.93 35.86 -31.79
CA GLU A 331 4.72 36.63 -31.45
C GLU A 331 3.88 36.20 -30.25
N MET A 332 4.25 36.70 -29.07
CA MET A 332 3.27 37.01 -28.03
C MET A 332 3.65 38.28 -27.24
N ASP A 333 3.98 39.35 -27.97
CA ASP A 333 4.06 40.73 -27.46
C ASP A 333 2.99 41.58 -28.16
N ALA A 334 1.73 41.41 -27.77
CA ALA A 334 0.65 42.31 -28.16
C ALA A 334 -0.51 42.29 -27.15
N VAL A 335 -0.19 42.35 -25.85
CA VAL A 335 -1.18 42.71 -24.83
C VAL A 335 -0.47 43.59 -23.80
N ILE A 336 -0.39 44.90 -24.09
CA ILE A 336 -0.30 46.08 -23.20
C ILE A 336 0.15 47.24 -24.10
N ALA A 337 -0.80 47.85 -24.84
CA ALA A 337 -0.68 49.22 -25.39
C ALA A 337 -1.93 49.62 -26.19
N VAL A 338 -3.14 49.53 -25.59
CA VAL A 338 -4.30 50.31 -26.08
C VAL A 338 -5.13 50.73 -24.88
N LYS A 339 -4.65 51.75 -24.15
CA LYS A 339 -5.45 52.60 -23.27
C LYS A 339 -4.67 53.89 -22.98
N GLN A 340 -4.49 54.68 -24.03
CA GLN A 340 -4.31 56.14 -23.96
C GLN A 340 -4.29 56.67 -25.39
N GLU A 341 -5.47 57.01 -25.91
CA GLU A 341 -5.75 58.21 -26.71
C GLU A 341 -7.22 58.18 -27.15
N ASN A 342 -7.88 59.33 -26.96
CA ASN A 342 -9.22 59.73 -27.43
C ASN A 342 -10.46 59.30 -26.64
N SER A 343 -10.67 59.96 -25.49
CA SER A 343 -11.84 60.83 -25.24
C SER A 343 -11.69 61.58 -23.92
#